data_AF-A0A7V2LV45-F1
#
_entry.id   AF-A0A7V2LV45-F1
#
_cell.length_a   1.000
_cell.length_b   1.000
_cell.length_c   1.000
_cell.angle_alpha   90.00
_cell.angle_beta   90.00
_cell.angle_gamma   90.00
#
_symmetry.space_group_name_H-M   'P 1'
#
loop_
_entity.id
_entity.type
_entity.pdbx_description
1 polymer ?
#
loop_
_entity_poly.entity_id
_entity_poly.type
_entity_poly.pdbx_seq_one_letter_code
_entity_poly.pdbx_strand_id
1 'polypeptide(L)'
;MPTVTLQGLPLKTSISCTPTEDDLLVGQAAEVRLRLPFPLVRFYRHGWHSWSLATWLDPAQPLPTPTQRPLWPQTDDPAYLHQSPSLWSVGLAVMEGPNSERLLLGSLGLDSRLRLEGETLIGWSEHGAVPWFLAAGEGKAPFTAYAHHLRATWDAGAKLHRRGSGALSTA
;
A
#
# COMPACT_ATOMS: atom_id res chain seq x y z
N MET A 1 18.19 2.89 8.09
CA MET A 1 16.72 3.04 8.11
C MET A 1 16.33 3.50 9.51
N PRO A 2 15.64 4.64 9.67
CA PRO A 2 15.06 5.03 10.96
C PRO A 2 14.16 3.93 11.52
N THR A 3 14.13 3.84 12.86
CA THR A 3 13.22 2.97 13.60
C THR A 3 12.08 3.82 14.15
N VAL A 4 10.84 3.39 13.94
CA VAL A 4 9.64 4.02 14.49
C VAL A 4 8.79 2.94 15.15
N THR A 5 8.13 3.26 16.26
CA THR A 5 7.25 2.31 16.95
C THR A 5 5.80 2.53 16.51
N LEU A 6 5.08 1.45 16.20
CA LEU A 6 3.67 1.46 15.81
C LEU A 6 2.90 0.43 16.62
N GLN A 7 2.03 0.84 17.55
CA GLN A 7 1.34 -0.07 18.47
C GLN A 7 2.29 -1.08 19.15
N GLY A 8 3.46 -0.61 19.57
CA GLY A 8 4.51 -1.44 20.18
C GLY A 8 5.38 -2.24 19.20
N LEU A 9 5.07 -2.26 17.89
CA LEU A 9 5.89 -2.91 16.86
C LEU A 9 7.06 -2.00 16.43
N PRO A 10 8.32 -2.45 16.51
CA PRO A 10 9.47 -1.68 16.04
C PRO A 10 9.62 -1.80 14.52
N LEU A 11 9.22 -0.76 13.79
CA LEU A 11 9.28 -0.69 12.33
C LEU A 11 10.58 -0.05 11.86
N LYS A 12 11.25 -0.67 10.89
CA LYS A 12 12.38 -0.07 10.18
C LYS A 12 11.92 0.37 8.80
N THR A 13 11.89 1.67 8.55
CA THR A 13 11.38 2.27 7.32
C THR A 13 12.43 3.18 6.66
N SER A 14 12.39 3.35 5.34
CA SER A 14 13.27 4.30 4.63
C SER A 14 12.79 5.75 4.70
N ILE A 15 11.52 5.97 5.06
CA ILE A 15 10.92 7.31 5.11
C ILE A 15 10.84 7.83 6.54
N SER A 16 10.94 9.15 6.68
CA SER A 16 10.55 9.82 7.90
C SER A 16 9.02 9.85 7.96
N CYS A 17 8.47 9.47 9.11
CA CYS A 17 7.05 9.38 9.31
C CYS A 17 6.62 10.27 10.46
N THR A 18 5.44 10.86 10.34
CA THR A 18 4.82 11.61 11.44
C THR A 18 3.75 10.74 12.10
N PRO A 19 3.81 10.52 13.43
CA PRO A 19 2.74 9.85 14.17
C PRO A 19 1.44 10.64 14.09
N THR A 20 0.29 9.96 14.02
CA THR A 20 -1.03 10.54 14.26
C THR A 20 -1.68 9.94 15.52
N GLU A 21 -2.88 10.42 15.88
CA GLU A 21 -3.58 10.06 17.14
C GLU A 21 -3.78 8.54 17.37
N ASP A 22 -3.76 7.71 16.32
CA ASP A 22 -4.03 6.25 16.38
C ASP A 22 -2.79 5.37 16.07
N ASP A 23 -1.57 5.84 16.36
CA ASP A 23 -0.32 5.15 15.97
C ASP A 23 -0.33 4.86 14.46
N LEU A 24 -0.43 5.91 13.66
CA LEU A 24 -0.34 5.83 12.20
C LEU A 24 0.84 6.67 11.75
N LEU A 25 1.45 6.27 10.64
CA LEU A 25 2.63 6.94 10.11
C LEU A 25 2.37 7.39 8.68
N VAL A 26 2.51 8.69 8.45
CA VAL A 26 2.41 9.31 7.12
C VAL A 26 3.73 9.93 6.73
N GLY A 27 4.18 9.66 5.51
CA GLY A 27 5.36 10.28 4.90
C GLY A 27 5.24 10.37 3.38
N GLN A 28 6.06 11.22 2.77
CA GLN A 28 6.07 11.46 1.32
C GLN A 28 7.32 10.84 0.70
N ALA A 29 7.16 9.98 -0.29
CA ALA A 29 8.28 9.43 -1.05
C ALA A 29 7.83 8.81 -2.37
N ALA A 30 8.74 8.76 -3.34
CA ALA A 30 8.55 7.98 -4.57
C ALA A 30 8.71 6.48 -4.31
N GLU A 31 9.49 6.11 -3.28
CA GLU A 31 9.73 4.73 -2.88
C GLU A 31 9.83 4.64 -1.34
N VAL A 32 9.23 3.60 -0.78
CA VAL A 32 9.28 3.26 0.65
C VAL A 32 9.77 1.83 0.78
N ARG A 33 10.73 1.62 1.68
CA ARG A 33 11.17 0.30 2.11
C ARG A 33 10.78 0.10 3.55
N LEU A 34 10.09 -0.99 3.84
CA LEU A 34 9.62 -1.37 5.17
C LEU A 34 10.12 -2.78 5.48
N ARG A 35 11.03 -2.91 6.45
CA ARG A 35 11.43 -4.24 6.94
C ARG A 35 10.38 -4.74 7.93
N LEU A 36 9.89 -5.95 7.72
CA LEU A 36 8.89 -6.56 8.58
C LEU A 36 9.46 -6.76 10.00
N PRO A 37 8.68 -6.45 11.05
CA PRO A 37 9.10 -6.67 12.43
C PRO A 37 8.91 -8.13 12.88
N PHE A 38 8.32 -8.98 12.03
CA PHE A 38 7.99 -10.37 12.30
C PHE A 38 8.19 -11.26 11.05
N PRO A 39 8.32 -12.59 11.22
CA PRO A 39 8.24 -13.53 10.11
C PRO A 39 6.86 -13.48 9.43
N LEU A 40 6.85 -13.41 8.10
CA LEU A 40 5.62 -13.33 7.32
C LEU A 40 4.87 -14.67 7.29
N VAL A 41 3.60 -14.67 7.69
CA VAL A 41 2.71 -15.85 7.62
C VAL A 41 1.71 -15.73 6.49
N ARG A 42 1.13 -14.55 6.26
CA ARG A 42 0.26 -14.29 5.09
C ARG A 42 0.51 -12.92 4.48
N PHE A 43 0.34 -12.85 3.17
CA PHE A 43 0.41 -11.61 2.41
C PHE A 43 -0.94 -11.32 1.77
N TYR A 44 -1.59 -10.23 2.15
CA TYR A 44 -2.77 -9.73 1.46
C TYR A 44 -2.34 -8.99 0.19
N ARG A 45 -2.68 -9.60 -0.95
CA ARG A 45 -2.58 -9.00 -2.27
C ARG A 45 -3.87 -8.26 -2.59
N HIS A 46 -3.73 -7.07 -3.14
CA HIS A 46 -4.78 -6.26 -3.74
C HIS A 46 -4.47 -6.10 -5.23
N GLY A 47 -5.36 -6.59 -6.09
CA GLY A 47 -5.22 -6.51 -7.54
C GLY A 47 -5.54 -5.12 -8.11
N TRP A 48 -5.29 -4.90 -9.39
CA TRP A 48 -5.38 -3.57 -10.01
C TRP A 48 -6.80 -3.06 -10.21
N HIS A 49 -7.72 -3.91 -10.66
CA HIS A 49 -9.08 -3.52 -11.03
C HIS A 49 -10.12 -4.45 -10.39
N SER A 50 -11.40 -4.17 -10.68
CA SER A 50 -12.56 -4.84 -10.07
C SER A 50 -12.65 -6.35 -10.27
N TRP A 51 -11.90 -6.90 -11.22
CA TRP A 51 -11.86 -8.35 -11.50
C TRP A 51 -10.51 -8.97 -11.13
N SER A 52 -9.55 -8.15 -10.70
CA SER A 52 -8.26 -8.63 -10.25
C SER A 52 -8.39 -9.32 -8.90
N LEU A 53 -7.54 -10.32 -8.66
CA LEU A 53 -7.58 -11.09 -7.42
C LEU A 53 -7.12 -10.24 -6.23
N ALA A 54 -7.99 -10.12 -5.22
CA ALA A 54 -7.69 -9.53 -3.92
C ALA A 54 -7.90 -10.58 -2.81
N THR A 55 -6.81 -11.13 -2.28
CA THR A 55 -6.87 -12.24 -1.31
C THR A 55 -5.60 -12.34 -0.46
N TRP A 56 -5.71 -13.06 0.65
CA TRP A 56 -4.56 -13.53 1.40
C TRP A 56 -3.86 -14.67 0.65
N LEU A 57 -2.53 -14.57 0.56
CA LEU A 57 -1.65 -15.55 -0.05
C LEU A 57 -0.74 -16.17 1.01
N ASP A 58 -0.45 -17.45 0.85
CA ASP A 58 0.64 -18.14 1.52
C ASP A 58 1.97 -17.75 0.85
N PRO A 59 2.93 -17.13 1.56
CA PRO A 59 4.22 -16.77 0.99
C PRO A 59 5.03 -17.95 0.45
N ALA A 60 4.78 -19.17 0.95
CA ALA A 60 5.41 -20.39 0.45
C ALA A 60 4.76 -20.90 -0.86
N GLN A 61 3.57 -20.41 -1.20
CA GLN A 61 2.80 -20.81 -2.38
C GLN A 61 2.26 -19.58 -3.14
N PRO A 62 3.16 -18.78 -3.74
CA PRO A 62 2.76 -17.61 -4.50
C PRO A 62 1.97 -17.98 -5.78
N LEU A 63 1.24 -17.00 -6.31
CA LEU A 63 0.47 -17.17 -7.54
C LEU A 63 1.40 -17.43 -8.74
N PRO A 64 1.06 -18.42 -9.59
CA PRO A 64 1.79 -18.64 -10.82
C PRO A 64 1.55 -17.49 -11.81
N THR A 65 2.50 -17.28 -12.72
CA THR A 65 2.32 -16.34 -13.83
C THR A 65 1.23 -16.85 -14.77
N PRO A 66 0.19 -16.05 -15.10
CA PRO A 66 -0.84 -16.47 -16.05
C PRO A 66 -0.26 -16.77 -17.43
N THR A 67 -0.63 -17.91 -18.02
CA THR A 67 -0.05 -18.39 -19.29
C THR A 67 -0.63 -17.70 -20.52
N GLN A 68 -1.89 -17.26 -20.46
CA GLN A 68 -2.61 -16.63 -21.57
C GLN A 68 -2.26 -15.13 -21.69
N ARG A 69 -1.08 -14.82 -22.22
CA ARG A 69 -0.58 -13.43 -22.39
C ARG A 69 -1.60 -12.48 -23.06
N PRO A 70 -2.35 -12.86 -24.10
CA PRO A 70 -3.35 -11.98 -24.70
C PRO A 70 -4.48 -11.56 -23.74
N LEU A 71 -4.72 -12.33 -22.68
CA LEU A 71 -5.75 -12.05 -21.67
C LEU A 71 -5.22 -11.25 -20.48
N TRP A 72 -3.92 -10.99 -20.39
CA TRP A 72 -3.32 -10.25 -19.26
C TRP A 72 -4.03 -8.92 -18.93
N PRO A 73 -4.38 -8.07 -19.90
CA PRO A 73 -5.09 -6.81 -19.61
C PRO A 73 -6.48 -6.99 -18.96
N GLN A 74 -7.07 -8.18 -19.04
CA GLN A 74 -8.36 -8.51 -18.42
C GLN A 74 -8.19 -9.25 -17.08
N THR A 75 -6.99 -9.77 -16.81
CA THR A 75 -6.69 -10.56 -15.62
C THR A 75 -6.30 -9.67 -14.45
N ASP A 76 -5.33 -8.78 -14.67
CA ASP A 76 -4.77 -7.90 -13.64
C ASP A 76 -3.93 -6.82 -14.34
N ASP A 77 -3.02 -6.19 -13.62
CA ASP A 77 -2.03 -5.28 -14.19
C ASP A 77 -1.08 -5.95 -15.21
N PRO A 78 -1.24 -5.71 -16.52
CA PRO A 78 -0.44 -6.38 -17.54
C PRO A 78 1.03 -5.99 -17.47
N ALA A 79 1.36 -4.79 -16.97
CA ALA A 79 2.73 -4.36 -16.81
C ALA A 79 3.44 -5.12 -15.69
N TYR A 80 2.72 -5.75 -14.76
CA TYR A 80 3.28 -6.36 -13.55
C TYR A 80 3.02 -7.86 -13.40
N LEU A 81 2.13 -8.45 -14.21
CA LEU A 81 1.86 -9.90 -14.21
C LEU A 81 3.12 -10.77 -14.45
N HIS A 82 4.12 -10.25 -15.14
CA HIS A 82 5.39 -10.94 -15.35
C HIS A 82 6.25 -11.05 -14.07
N GLN A 83 5.93 -10.29 -13.01
CA GLN A 83 6.65 -10.35 -11.73
C GLN A 83 6.26 -11.56 -10.89
N SER A 84 5.15 -12.24 -11.20
CA SER A 84 4.86 -13.53 -10.57
C SER A 84 6.01 -14.52 -10.84
N PRO A 85 6.42 -15.32 -9.85
CA PRO A 85 5.75 -15.60 -8.59
C PRO A 85 6.13 -14.67 -7.41
N SER A 86 6.74 -13.51 -7.64
CA SER A 86 6.95 -12.56 -6.54
C SER A 86 5.62 -12.11 -5.94
N LEU A 87 5.59 -11.90 -4.62
CA LEU A 87 4.44 -11.31 -3.95
C LEU A 87 4.42 -9.81 -4.24
N TRP A 88 3.42 -9.37 -5.01
CA TRP A 88 3.21 -7.96 -5.33
C TRP A 88 1.74 -7.58 -5.21
N SER A 89 1.48 -6.28 -5.10
CA SER A 89 0.18 -5.71 -4.84
C SER A 89 0.06 -4.30 -5.44
N VAL A 90 -1.16 -3.84 -5.67
CA VAL A 90 -1.48 -2.50 -6.17
C VAL A 90 -2.07 -1.65 -5.07
N GLY A 91 -1.52 -0.45 -4.87
CA GLY A 91 -2.00 0.56 -3.93
C GLY A 91 -1.67 0.25 -2.48
N LEU A 92 -1.96 -0.97 -2.00
CA LEU A 92 -1.71 -1.40 -0.62
C LEU A 92 -1.27 -2.86 -0.54
N ALA A 93 -0.59 -3.23 0.53
CA ALA A 93 -0.40 -4.62 0.94
C ALA A 93 -0.58 -4.75 2.45
N VAL A 94 -0.97 -5.94 2.91
CA VAL A 94 -1.04 -6.24 4.35
C VAL A 94 -0.26 -7.51 4.66
N MET A 95 0.56 -7.47 5.69
CA MET A 95 1.35 -8.59 6.17
C MET A 95 0.77 -9.07 7.48
N GLU A 96 0.57 -10.38 7.61
CA GLU A 96 0.14 -11.04 8.84
C GLU A 96 1.32 -11.82 9.44
N GLY A 97 1.60 -11.58 10.71
CA GLY A 97 2.61 -12.27 11.51
C GLY A 97 2.06 -13.50 12.25
N PRO A 98 2.91 -14.23 13.00
CA PRO A 98 2.56 -15.48 13.67
C PRO A 98 1.51 -15.31 14.78
N ASN A 99 1.39 -14.14 15.40
CA ASN A 99 0.40 -13.89 16.45
C ASN A 99 -0.83 -13.14 15.91
N SER A 100 -1.08 -13.23 14.59
CA SER A 100 -2.17 -12.53 13.89
C SER A 100 -2.05 -11.00 13.90
N GLU A 101 -0.89 -10.45 14.27
CA GLU A 101 -0.59 -9.04 14.08
C GLU A 101 -0.61 -8.70 12.59
N ARG A 102 -1.24 -7.58 12.23
CA ARG A 102 -1.28 -7.11 10.85
C ARG A 102 -0.57 -5.78 10.71
N LEU A 103 0.21 -5.67 9.64
CA LEU A 103 0.88 -4.44 9.23
C LEU A 103 0.45 -4.11 7.82
N LEU A 104 -0.23 -2.98 7.65
CA LEU A 104 -0.65 -2.44 6.36
C LEU A 104 0.34 -1.35 5.93
N LEU A 105 0.80 -1.42 4.69
CA LEU A 105 1.40 -0.29 3.96
C LEU A 105 0.52 0.01 2.75
N GLY A 106 0.08 1.26 2.62
CA GLY A 106 -0.73 1.71 1.51
C GLY A 106 -0.36 3.11 1.04
N SER A 107 -0.36 3.33 -0.27
CA SER A 107 -0.24 4.66 -0.85
C SER A 107 -1.56 5.41 -0.73
N LEU A 108 -1.51 6.69 -0.41
CA LEU A 108 -2.66 7.61 -0.49
C LEU A 108 -2.67 8.37 -1.82
N GLY A 109 -1.70 8.10 -2.71
CA GLY A 109 -1.65 8.57 -4.08
C GLY A 109 -2.02 7.49 -5.10
N LEU A 110 -1.98 7.86 -6.36
CA LEU A 110 -2.25 6.96 -7.49
C LEU A 110 -1.00 6.18 -7.91
N ASP A 111 -1.19 5.22 -8.80
CA ASP A 111 -0.15 4.50 -9.55
C ASP A 111 0.99 3.96 -8.70
N SER A 112 0.61 3.36 -7.57
CA SER A 112 1.53 2.80 -6.60
C SER A 112 1.44 1.29 -6.57
N ARG A 113 2.58 0.62 -6.41
CA ARG A 113 2.69 -0.83 -6.28
C ARG A 113 3.54 -1.16 -5.07
N LEU A 114 3.41 -2.41 -4.63
CA LEU A 114 4.19 -2.96 -3.56
C LEU A 114 4.71 -4.33 -3.97
N ARG A 115 5.93 -4.66 -3.56
CA ARG A 115 6.55 -5.98 -3.75
C ARG A 115 7.27 -6.39 -2.49
N LEU A 116 7.17 -7.66 -2.13
CA LEU A 116 7.97 -8.24 -1.06
C LEU A 116 9.28 -8.80 -1.64
N GLU A 117 10.41 -8.39 -1.05
CA GLU A 117 11.74 -8.93 -1.31
C GLU A 117 12.35 -9.41 0.02
N GLY A 118 12.35 -10.74 0.21
CA GLY A 118 12.71 -11.33 1.49
C GLY A 118 11.79 -10.83 2.61
N GLU A 119 12.38 -10.17 3.61
CA GLU A 119 11.65 -9.56 4.74
C GLU A 119 11.36 -8.06 4.55
N THR A 120 11.56 -7.53 3.33
CA THR A 120 11.36 -6.10 3.04
C THR A 120 10.22 -5.91 2.07
N LEU A 121 9.21 -5.17 2.48
CA LEU A 121 8.19 -4.67 1.58
C LEU A 121 8.69 -3.36 0.94
N ILE A 122 8.69 -3.32 -0.38
CA ILE A 122 9.07 -2.15 -1.17
C ILE A 122 7.81 -1.62 -1.84
N GLY A 123 7.39 -0.42 -1.46
CA GLY A 123 6.36 0.34 -2.15
C GLY A 123 7.00 1.37 -3.08
N TRP A 124 6.51 1.54 -4.30
CA TRP A 124 6.93 2.61 -5.19
C TRP A 124 5.72 3.20 -5.93
N SER A 125 5.86 4.45 -6.36
CA SER A 125 4.91 5.11 -7.25
C SER A 125 5.56 5.40 -8.60
N GLU A 126 4.78 5.18 -9.66
CA GLU A 126 5.18 5.53 -11.04
C GLU A 126 5.03 7.03 -11.33
N HIS A 127 4.32 7.76 -10.46
CA HIS A 127 4.01 9.19 -10.63
C HIS A 127 4.93 10.13 -9.83
N GLY A 128 5.96 9.59 -9.17
CA GLY A 128 6.88 10.35 -8.31
C GLY A 128 6.49 10.27 -6.84
N ALA A 129 6.78 11.31 -6.07
CA ALA A 129 6.54 11.28 -4.63
C ALA A 129 5.04 11.31 -4.29
N VAL A 130 4.59 10.35 -3.48
CA VAL A 130 3.21 10.23 -3.00
C VAL A 130 3.17 10.08 -1.49
N PRO A 131 2.04 10.41 -0.83
CA PRO A 131 1.85 10.10 0.57
C PRO A 131 1.70 8.59 0.76
N TRP A 132 2.41 8.03 1.74
CA TRP A 132 2.29 6.65 2.18
C TRP A 132 1.71 6.60 3.58
N PHE A 133 1.01 5.52 3.87
CA PHE A 133 0.30 5.26 5.11
C PHE A 133 0.69 3.90 5.66
N LEU A 134 1.05 3.87 6.94
CA LEU A 134 1.30 2.65 7.70
C LEU A 134 0.31 2.55 8.86
N ALA A 135 -0.26 1.37 9.04
CA ALA A 135 -1.11 1.03 10.17
C ALA A 135 -0.79 -0.37 10.69
N ALA A 136 -0.77 -0.52 12.00
CA ALA A 136 -0.73 -1.82 12.68
C ALA A 136 -2.07 -2.10 13.35
N GLY A 137 -2.36 -3.37 13.61
CA GLY A 137 -3.48 -3.77 14.43
C GLY A 137 -4.01 -5.15 14.06
N GLU A 138 -5.18 -5.48 14.60
CA GLU A 138 -5.83 -6.77 14.37
C GLU A 138 -7.01 -6.65 13.39
N GLY A 139 -7.37 -7.78 12.79
CA GLY A 139 -8.60 -7.88 11.99
C GLY A 139 -8.69 -6.83 10.88
N LYS A 140 -9.77 -6.05 10.88
CA LYS A 140 -10.07 -5.04 9.85
C LYS A 140 -9.59 -3.62 10.21
N ALA A 141 -8.98 -3.42 11.38
CA ALA A 141 -8.62 -2.09 11.86
C ALA A 141 -7.66 -1.35 10.90
N PRO A 142 -6.57 -1.97 10.40
CA PRO A 142 -5.66 -1.29 9.46
C PRO A 142 -6.34 -0.88 8.16
N PHE A 143 -7.24 -1.72 7.63
CA PHE A 143 -8.01 -1.42 6.41
C PHE A 143 -8.97 -0.24 6.61
N THR A 144 -9.64 -0.20 7.76
CA THR A 144 -10.58 0.88 8.11
C THR A 144 -9.86 2.22 8.22
N ALA A 145 -8.72 2.23 8.90
CA ALA A 145 -7.88 3.42 9.02
C ALA A 145 -7.37 3.89 7.64
N TYR A 146 -6.88 2.96 6.81
CA TYR A 146 -6.43 3.29 5.46
C TYR A 146 -7.54 3.90 4.59
N ALA A 147 -8.75 3.30 4.60
CA ALA A 147 -9.90 3.81 3.86
C ALA A 147 -10.31 5.22 4.32
N HIS A 148 -10.25 5.48 5.64
CA HIS A 148 -10.51 6.81 6.19
C HIS A 148 -9.49 7.85 5.67
N HIS A 149 -8.20 7.51 5.67
CA HIS A 149 -7.14 8.41 5.17
C HIS A 149 -7.18 8.61 3.67
N LEU A 150 -7.52 7.58 2.88
CA LEU A 150 -7.76 7.73 1.45
C LEU A 150 -8.86 8.74 1.18
N ARG A 151 -9.99 8.61 1.89
CA ARG A 151 -11.11 9.54 1.73
C ARG A 151 -10.73 10.97 2.14
N ALA A 152 -10.07 11.13 3.28
CA ALA A 152 -9.62 12.44 3.73
C ALA A 152 -8.68 13.12 2.71
N THR A 153 -7.77 12.35 2.12
CA THR A 153 -6.84 12.82 1.08
C THR A 153 -7.58 13.27 -0.17
N TRP A 154 -8.55 12.47 -0.63
CA TRP A 154 -9.33 12.78 -1.84
C TRP A 154 -10.27 13.98 -1.62
N ASP A 155 -10.91 14.06 -0.46
CA ASP A 155 -11.77 15.18 -0.08
C ASP A 155 -10.97 16.50 0.02
N ALA A 156 -9.72 16.44 0.51
CA ALA A 156 -8.82 17.59 0.53
C ALA A 156 -8.41 18.03 -0.89
N GLY A 157 -8.06 17.09 -1.77
CA GLY A 157 -7.76 17.36 -3.18
C GLY A 157 -8.94 17.98 -3.93
N ALA A 158 -10.16 17.49 -3.71
CA ALA A 158 -11.38 18.03 -4.30
C ALA A 158 -11.71 19.47 -3.82
N LYS A 159 -11.33 19.83 -2.59
CA LYS A 159 -11.49 21.19 -2.06
C LYS A 159 -10.50 22.18 -2.69
N LEU A 160 -9.26 21.74 -2.96
CA LEU A 160 -8.26 22.56 -3.67
C LEU A 160 -8.72 22.87 -5.10
N HIS A 161 -9.29 21.90 -5.82
CA HIS A 161 -9.78 22.13 -7.18
C HIS A 161 -10.97 23.11 -7.23
N ARG A 162 -11.86 23.08 -6.23
CA ARG A 162 -12.99 24.02 -6.13
C ARG A 162 -12.58 25.46 -5.80
N ARG A 163 -11.49 25.67 -5.05
CA ARG A 163 -10.98 27.02 -4.75
C ARG A 163 -10.25 27.66 -5.95
N GLY A 164 -9.66 26.87 -6.84
CA GLY A 164 -9.01 27.36 -8.06
C GLY A 164 -9.97 27.79 -9.17
N SER A 165 -11.22 27.29 -9.18
CA SER A 165 -12.21 27.63 -10.21
C SER A 165 -13.03 28.90 -9.92
N GLY A 166 -12.91 29.49 -8.72
CA GLY A 166 -13.67 30.68 -8.32
C GLY A 166 -13.01 32.02 -8.70
N ALA A 167 -11.85 32.01 -9.37
CA ALA A 167 -11.09 33.22 -9.68
C ALA A 167 -11.27 33.75 -11.12
N LEU A 168 -12.22 33.21 -11.89
CA LEU A 168 -12.52 33.65 -13.26
C LEU A 168 -14.01 33.96 -13.42
N SER A 169 -14.51 34.95 -12.70
CA SER A 169 -15.75 35.67 -13.09
C SER A 169 -15.83 37.00 -12.35
N THR A 170 -15.12 38.00 -12.86
CA THR A 170 -15.52 39.43 -12.87
C THR A 170 -14.45 40.21 -13.62
N ALA A 171 -14.68 40.45 -14.90
CA ALA A 171 -14.18 41.58 -15.67
C ALA A 171 -15.11 41.78 -16.87
#